data_AF-A0A4P7LJH6-F1
#
_entry.id   AF-A0A4P7LJH6-F1
#
_cell.length_a   1.000
_cell.length_b   1.000
_cell.length_c   1.000
_cell.angle_alpha   90.00
_cell.angle_beta   90.00
_cell.angle_gamma   90.00
#
_symmetry.space_group_name_H-M   'P 1'
#
loop_
_entity.id
_entity.type
_entity.pdbx_description
1 polymer ?
#
loop_
_entity_poly.entity_id
_entity_poly.type
_entity_poly.pdbx_seq_one_letter_code
_entity_poly.pdbx_strand_id
1 'polypeptide(L)'
;MSPEPANCPVCGAAAERLRAAPRSYRYTCPSCGIFQISSRALTCRPGLPASAREDIRRLRAYGHLPLLDLTRDGVSISPGRP
;
A
#
# COMPACT_ATOMS: atom_id res chain seq x y z
N MET A 1 5.26 -13.22 -12.48
CA MET A 1 4.80 -13.48 -11.11
C MET A 1 3.28 -13.39 -11.12
N SER A 2 2.59 -14.36 -10.54
CA SER A 2 1.13 -14.34 -10.45
C SER A 2 0.68 -13.57 -9.20
N PRO A 3 -0.47 -12.87 -9.23
CA PRO A 3 -1.04 -12.28 -8.02
C PRO A 3 -1.42 -13.39 -7.04
N GLU A 4 -1.12 -13.20 -5.76
CA GLU A 4 -1.51 -14.09 -4.67
C GLU A 4 -2.69 -13.48 -3.91
N PRO A 5 -3.66 -14.29 -3.43
CA PRO A 5 -4.69 -13.80 -2.53
C PRO A 5 -4.06 -13.33 -1.22
N ALA A 6 -4.47 -12.16 -0.74
CA ALA A 6 -3.99 -11.55 0.50
C ALA A 6 -5.09 -10.69 1.15
N ASN A 7 -4.87 -10.29 2.40
CA ASN A 7 -5.70 -9.27 3.04
C ASN A 7 -5.09 -7.89 2.82
N CYS A 8 -5.93 -6.91 2.49
CA CYS A 8 -5.52 -5.52 2.34
C CYS A 8 -5.03 -4.99 3.70
N PRO A 9 -3.77 -4.54 3.83
CA PRO A 9 -3.26 -4.05 5.11
C PRO A 9 -3.94 -2.76 5.59
N VAL A 10 -4.69 -2.08 4.72
CA VAL A 10 -5.38 -0.81 5.02
C VAL A 10 -6.80 -1.01 5.55
N CYS A 11 -7.56 -1.95 4.98
CA CYS A 11 -8.98 -2.13 5.30
C CYS A 11 -9.37 -3.56 5.70
N GLY A 12 -8.43 -4.51 5.66
CA GLY A 12 -8.68 -5.92 5.97
C GLY A 12 -9.45 -6.71 4.91
N ALA A 13 -9.99 -6.06 3.88
CA ALA A 13 -10.73 -6.74 2.81
C ALA A 13 -9.84 -7.68 1.99
N ALA A 14 -10.45 -8.69 1.38
CA ALA A 14 -9.79 -9.54 0.39
C ALA A 14 -9.20 -8.69 -0.75
N ALA A 15 -7.93 -8.94 -1.05
CA ALA A 15 -7.14 -8.23 -2.04
C ALA A 15 -6.19 -9.20 -2.74
N GLU A 16 -5.61 -8.76 -3.84
CA GLU A 16 -4.52 -9.48 -4.48
C GLU A 16 -3.20 -8.78 -4.15
N ARG A 17 -2.14 -9.56 -3.97
CA ARG A 17 -0.78 -9.08 -3.72
C ARG A 17 0.15 -9.62 -4.79
N LEU A 18 0.92 -8.74 -5.39
CA LEU A 18 1.96 -9.06 -6.37
C LEU A 18 3.30 -8.52 -5.88
N ARG A 19 4.39 -9.29 -5.99
CA ARG A 19 5.74 -8.74 -5.79
C ARG A 19 6.10 -7.80 -6.95
N ALA A 20 6.49 -6.56 -6.65
CA ALA A 20 6.72 -5.53 -7.67
C ALA A 20 8.19 -5.13 -7.82
N ALA A 21 8.91 -4.93 -6.71
CA ALA A 21 10.33 -4.53 -6.69
C ALA A 21 11.08 -5.29 -5.58
N PRO A 22 12.43 -5.26 -5.51
CA PRO A 22 13.13 -5.87 -4.39
C PRO A 22 12.67 -5.21 -3.09
N ARG A 23 11.93 -5.98 -2.28
CA ARG A 23 11.33 -5.57 -0.99
C ARG A 23 10.07 -4.70 -1.08
N SER A 24 9.29 -4.77 -2.16
CA SER A 24 7.95 -4.17 -2.20
C SER A 24 6.87 -5.09 -2.78
N TYR A 25 5.64 -4.84 -2.34
CA TYR A 25 4.44 -5.53 -2.77
C TYR A 25 3.46 -4.53 -3.36
N ARG A 26 2.88 -4.84 -4.50
CA ARG A 26 1.74 -4.15 -5.09
C ARG A 26 0.47 -4.86 -4.65
N TYR A 27 -0.42 -4.13 -4.00
CA TYR A 27 -1.73 -4.62 -3.61
C TYR A 27 -2.80 -4.09 -4.57
N THR A 28 -3.73 -4.94 -4.94
CA THR A 28 -4.94 -4.62 -5.68
C THR A 28 -6.13 -4.94 -4.79
N CYS A 29 -6.69 -3.91 -4.15
CA CYS A 29 -7.85 -4.04 -3.28
C CYS A 29 -9.08 -3.44 -3.98
N PRO A 30 -10.25 -4.10 -3.99
CA PRO A 30 -11.46 -3.52 -4.57
C PRO A 30 -11.96 -2.28 -3.80
N SER A 31 -11.67 -2.18 -2.50
CA SER A 31 -12.12 -1.06 -1.64
C SER A 31 -11.14 0.11 -1.56
N CYS A 32 -9.84 -0.15 -1.51
CA CYS A 32 -8.79 0.89 -1.41
C CYS A 32 -8.16 1.21 -2.78
N GLY A 33 -8.23 0.27 -3.71
CA GLY A 33 -7.57 0.34 -5.00
C GLY A 33 -6.21 -0.29 -5.05
N ILE A 34 -5.46 0.15 -6.06
CA ILE A 34 -4.10 -0.28 -6.32
C ILE A 34 -3.12 0.63 -5.60
N PHE A 35 -2.21 0.05 -4.82
CA PHE A 35 -1.13 0.77 -4.14
C PHE A 35 0.09 -0.15 -3.98
N GLN A 36 1.25 0.45 -3.70
CA GLN A 36 2.48 -0.26 -3.36
C GLN A 36 2.80 -0.09 -1.88
N ILE A 37 3.38 -1.11 -1.27
CA ILE A 37 3.84 -1.09 0.11
C ILE A 37 5.21 -1.77 0.19
N SER A 38 6.15 -1.14 0.89
CA SER A 38 7.43 -1.78 1.17
C SER A 38 7.27 -2.89 2.22
N SER A 39 8.12 -3.91 2.16
CA SER A 39 8.09 -5.01 3.12
C SER A 39 8.29 -4.52 4.56
N ARG A 40 9.02 -3.42 4.74
CA ARG A 40 9.26 -2.77 6.04
C ARG A 40 8.00 -2.11 6.58
N ALA A 41 7.29 -1.36 5.72
CA ALA A 41 6.01 -0.75 6.09
C ALA A 41 4.95 -1.80 6.42
N LEU A 42 4.93 -2.93 5.69
CA LEU A 42 4.01 -4.04 5.94
C LEU A 42 4.21 -4.68 7.32
N THR A 43 5.44 -4.77 7.80
CA THR A 43 5.78 -5.35 9.11
C THR A 43 5.78 -4.35 10.26
N CYS A 44 5.54 -3.07 9.99
CA CYS A 44 5.64 -2.02 11.00
C CYS A 44 4.47 -2.12 12.01
N ARG A 45 4.79 -2.02 13.31
CA ARG A 45 3.83 -1.84 14.41
C ARG A 45 3.98 -0.42 14.96
N PRO A 46 2.88 0.32 15.20
CA PRO A 46 1.52 -0.17 15.45
C PRO A 46 0.65 -0.47 14.22
N GLY A 47 1.10 -0.15 13.01
CA GLY A 47 0.38 -0.47 11.76
C GLY A 47 0.36 0.71 10.79
N LEU A 48 -0.57 0.68 9.84
CA LEU A 48 -0.80 1.79 8.92
C LEU A 48 -1.55 2.95 9.60
N PRO A 49 -1.30 4.21 9.23
CA PRO A 49 -2.00 5.35 9.81
C PRO A 49 -3.49 5.30 9.49
N ALA A 50 -4.33 5.84 10.38
CA ALA A 50 -5.79 5.89 10.16
C ALA A 50 -6.16 6.68 8.89
N SER A 51 -5.34 7.67 8.51
CA SER A 51 -5.49 8.43 7.26
C SER A 51 -5.13 7.62 6.02
N ALA A 52 -4.53 6.43 6.15
CA ALA A 52 -3.91 5.72 5.02
C ALA A 52 -4.86 5.48 3.86
N ARG A 53 -6.10 5.10 4.18
CA ARG A 53 -7.13 4.86 3.17
C ARG A 53 -7.45 6.13 2.38
N GLU A 54 -7.55 7.25 3.07
CA GLU A 54 -7.91 8.54 2.48
C GLU A 54 -6.75 9.10 1.66
N ASP A 55 -5.51 9.00 2.15
CA ASP A 55 -4.31 9.42 1.42
C ASP A 55 -4.11 8.59 0.14
N ILE A 56 -4.29 7.27 0.20
CA ILE A 56 -4.28 6.38 -0.98
C ILE A 56 -5.36 6.81 -1.97
N ARG A 57 -6.58 7.06 -1.50
CA ARG A 57 -7.70 7.48 -2.36
C ARG A 57 -7.40 8.81 -3.05
N ARG A 58 -6.88 9.80 -2.31
CA ARG A 58 -6.50 11.12 -2.84
C ARG A 58 -5.41 11.01 -3.90
N LEU A 59 -4.31 10.33 -3.60
CA LEU A 59 -3.20 10.16 -4.55
C LEU A 59 -3.65 9.46 -5.83
N ARG A 60 -4.53 8.45 -5.72
CA ARG A 60 -5.13 7.80 -6.90
C ARG A 60 -6.02 8.72 -7.71
N ALA A 61 -6.80 9.58 -7.06
CA ALA A 61 -7.64 10.56 -7.76
C ALA A 61 -6.79 11.54 -8.59
N TYR A 62 -5.57 11.85 -8.14
CA TYR A 62 -4.58 12.62 -8.88
C TYR A 62 -3.80 11.81 -9.94
N GLY A 63 -4.12 10.52 -10.13
CA GLY A 63 -3.45 9.67 -11.12
C GLY A 63 -2.10 9.11 -10.66
N HIS A 64 -1.72 9.26 -9.39
CA HIS A 64 -0.51 8.67 -8.84
C HIS A 64 -0.74 7.23 -8.36
N LEU A 65 0.33 6.41 -8.40
CA LEU A 65 0.36 5.12 -7.72
C LEU A 65 0.84 5.33 -6.28
N PRO A 66 -0.01 5.17 -5.25
CA PRO A 66 0.40 5.43 -3.87
C PRO A 66 1.47 4.44 -3.43
N LEU A 67 2.52 4.93 -2.78
CA LEU A 67 3.59 4.15 -2.18
C LEU A 67 3.58 4.35 -0.67
N LEU A 68 3.42 3.24 0.05
CA LEU A 68 3.51 3.16 1.50
C LEU A 68 4.92 2.69 1.86
N ASP A 69 5.67 3.52 2.56
CA ASP A 69 7.03 3.20 3.00
C ASP A 69 7.26 3.52 4.47
N LEU A 70 8.24 2.85 5.09
CA LEU A 70 8.57 3.07 6.48
C LEU A 70 9.63 4.16 6.60
N THR A 71 9.25 5.29 7.21
CA THR A 71 10.11 6.43 7.52
C THR A 71 10.49 6.45 9.01
N ARG A 72 11.32 7.41 9.42
CA ARG A 72 11.72 7.58 10.83
C ARG A 72 10.51 7.84 11.74
N ASP A 73 9.50 8.53 11.23
CA ASP A 73 8.30 8.93 11.97
C ASP A 73 7.15 7.91 11.86
N GLY A 74 7.38 6.77 11.19
CA GLY A 74 6.38 5.73 10.95
C GLY A 74 6.08 5.52 9.47
N VAL A 75 4.93 4.93 9.16
CA VAL A 75 4.56 4.66 7.77
C VAL A 75 4.11 5.96 7.10
N SER A 76 4.83 6.33 6.04
CA SER A 76 4.50 7.48 5.18
C SER A 76 3.87 7.01 3.88
N ILE A 77 3.04 7.87 3.30
CA ILE A 77 2.31 7.61 2.06
C ILE A 77 2.67 8.71 1.09
N SER A 78 3.29 8.32 -0.02
CA SER A 78 3.81 9.25 -1.02
C SER A 78 3.32 8.88 -2.41
N PRO A 79 3.25 9.82 -3.36
CA PRO A 79 3.07 9.48 -4.77
C PRO A 79 4.29 8.67 -5.23
N GLY A 80 4.09 7.39 -5.51
CA GLY A 80 5.07 6.57 -6.21
C GLY A 80 5.23 7.04 -7.65
N ARG A 81 6.41 6.85 -8.24
CA ARG A 81 6.61 7.09 -9.68
C ARG A 81 5.71 6.13 -10.48
N PRO A 82 5.07 6.62 -11.56
CA PRO A 82 4.35 5.76 -12.50
C PRO A 82 5.26 4.71 -13.15
#